data_AF-A0A371BCL6-F1
#
_entry.id   AF-A0A371BCL6-F1
#
_cell.length_a   1.000
_cell.length_b   1.000
_cell.length_c   1.000
_cell.angle_alpha   90.00
_cell.angle_beta   90.00
_cell.angle_gamma   90.00
#
_symmetry.space_group_name_H-M   'P 1'
#
loop_
_entity.id
_entity.type
_entity.pdbx_description
1 polymer ?
#
loop_
_entity_poly.entity_id
_entity_poly.type
_entity_poly.pdbx_seq_one_letter_code
_entity_poly.pdbx_strand_id
1 'polypeptide(L)'
;MNRINAQLFLVYNFPDGWFVSSSPIITADWSAASHDRWTVPFGGEIGRVFEINGQAMSASAGLYYNAVRPDNSAEWKARLNLTFIFLH
;
A
#
# COMPACT_ATOMS: atom_id res chain seq x y z
N MET A 1 -7.88 22.88 -4.59
CA MET A 1 -7.89 21.58 -3.86
C MET A 1 -6.86 21.66 -2.75
N ASN A 2 -7.28 21.53 -1.50
CA ASN A 2 -6.38 21.49 -0.34
C ASN A 2 -6.43 20.08 0.24
N ARG A 3 -5.33 19.33 0.11
CA ARG A 3 -5.27 17.91 0.51
C ARG A 3 -3.97 17.58 1.23
N ILE A 4 -4.04 16.64 2.17
CA ILE A 4 -2.88 16.02 2.83
C ILE A 4 -2.80 14.56 2.39
N ASN A 5 -1.57 14.07 2.21
CA ASN A 5 -1.25 12.65 2.07
C ASN A 5 -0.13 12.31 3.06
N ALA A 6 -0.34 11.28 3.87
CA ALA A 6 0.65 10.75 4.78
C ALA A 6 0.79 9.25 4.54
N GLN A 7 2.03 8.77 4.44
CA GLN A 7 2.31 7.36 4.23
C GLN A 7 3.34 6.90 5.27
N LEU A 8 3.00 5.83 5.99
CA LEU A 8 3.90 5.13 6.88
C LEU A 8 4.46 3.93 6.12
N PHE A 9 5.76 3.66 6.25
CA PHE A 9 6.36 2.46 5.68
C PHE A 9 6.89 1.58 6.79
N LEU A 10 6.29 0.39 6.92
CA LEU A 10 6.78 -0.69 7.76
C LEU A 10 7.11 -1.87 6.84
N VAL A 11 8.32 -2.39 6.94
CA VAL A 11 8.76 -3.55 6.16
C VAL A 11 9.56 -4.47 7.08
N TYR A 12 9.22 -5.75 7.04
CA TYR A 12 9.97 -6.81 7.70
C TYR A 12 10.35 -7.86 6.67
N ASN A 13 11.65 -8.13 6.56
CA ASN A 13 12.21 -9.08 5.61
C ASN A 13 12.48 -10.42 6.30
N PHE A 14 12.08 -11.49 5.63
CA PHE A 14 12.33 -12.86 6.02
C PHE A 14 13.42 -13.47 5.12
N PRO A 15 13.93 -14.66 5.48
CA PRO A 15 14.77 -15.45 4.58
C PRO A 15 14.08 -15.75 3.23
N ASP A 16 14.88 -16.18 2.24
CA ASP A 16 14.42 -16.63 0.91
C ASP A 16 13.63 -15.59 0.10
N GLY A 17 13.91 -14.31 0.38
CA GLY A 17 13.37 -13.15 -0.35
C GLY A 17 11.95 -12.77 0.04
N TRP A 18 11.34 -13.43 1.02
CA TRP A 18 10.00 -13.08 1.49
C TRP A 18 10.01 -11.81 2.32
N PHE A 19 8.94 -11.02 2.22
CA PHE A 19 8.74 -9.85 3.07
C PHE A 19 7.26 -9.65 3.37
N VAL A 20 6.99 -9.02 4.50
CA VAL A 20 5.71 -8.39 4.79
C VAL A 20 5.91 -6.90 4.93
N SER A 21 4.95 -6.12 4.45
CA SER A 21 4.98 -4.67 4.56
C SER A 21 3.60 -4.10 4.87
N SER A 22 3.59 -2.89 5.40
CA SER A 22 2.39 -2.08 5.55
C SER A 22 2.73 -0.67 5.08
N SER A 23 2.03 -0.21 4.04
CA SER A 23 2.22 1.13 3.48
C SER A 23 0.90 1.88 3.21
N PRO A 24 0.06 2.07 4.25
CA PRO A 24 -1.22 2.74 4.09
C PRO A 24 -1.02 4.20 3.67
N ILE A 25 -1.84 4.67 2.74
CA ILE A 25 -1.89 6.07 2.32
C ILE A 25 -3.06 6.73 3.02
N ILE A 26 -2.78 7.46 4.08
CA ILE A 26 -3.76 8.27 4.81
C ILE A 26 -3.95 9.57 4.06
N THR A 27 -5.20 9.95 3.80
CA THR A 27 -5.51 11.19 3.06
C THR A 27 -6.52 12.04 3.82
N ALA A 28 -6.40 13.35 3.64
CA ALA A 28 -7.38 14.32 4.10
C ALA A 28 -7.75 15.28 2.96
N ASP A 29 -9.04 15.45 2.66
CA ASP A 29 -9.54 16.46 1.73
C ASP A 29 -10.26 17.59 2.47
N TRP A 30 -9.61 18.74 2.58
CA TRP A 30 -10.14 19.90 3.28
C TRP A 30 -11.25 20.63 2.52
N SER A 31 -11.50 20.27 1.26
CA SER A 31 -12.65 20.75 0.50
C SER A 31 -13.93 19.94 0.75
N ALA A 32 -13.84 18.77 1.38
CA ALA A 32 -14.97 17.96 1.76
C ALA A 32 -15.58 18.41 3.10
N ALA A 33 -16.84 18.01 3.33
CA ALA A 33 -17.50 18.14 4.63
C ALA A 33 -16.66 17.46 5.73
N SER A 34 -16.80 17.91 6.98
CA SER A 34 -15.97 17.41 8.09
C SER A 34 -16.02 15.89 8.28
N HIS A 35 -17.19 15.26 8.04
CA HIS A 35 -17.38 13.81 8.14
C HIS A 35 -16.75 13.04 6.97
N ASP A 36 -16.64 13.64 5.79
CA ASP A 36 -16.08 13.03 4.57
C ASP A 36 -14.60 13.39 4.32
N ARG A 37 -13.95 14.02 5.29
CA ARG A 37 -12.61 14.58 5.09
C ARG A 37 -11.53 13.52 5.01
N TRP A 38 -11.63 12.46 5.81
CA TRP A 38 -10.51 11.58 6.08
C TRP A 38 -10.67 10.21 5.44
N THR A 39 -9.57 9.68 4.89
CA THR A 39 -9.43 8.26 4.59
C THR A 39 -8.23 7.73 5.38
N VAL A 40 -8.49 6.78 6.28
CA VAL A 40 -7.46 6.14 7.12
C VAL A 40 -7.49 4.64 6.84
N PRO A 41 -6.62 4.14 5.95
CA PRO A 41 -6.49 2.72 5.70
C PRO A 41 -5.63 2.03 6.75
N PHE A 42 -5.97 0.78 7.04
CA PHE A 42 -5.17 -0.18 7.77
C PHE A 42 -5.05 -1.46 6.96
N GLY A 43 -3.85 -2.04 6.90
CA GLY A 43 -3.60 -3.24 6.12
C GLY A 43 -2.15 -3.37 5.73
N GLY A 44 -1.86 -4.33 4.86
CA GLY A 44 -0.50 -4.64 4.46
C GLY A 44 -0.43 -5.59 3.28
N GLU A 45 0.79 -5.90 2.91
CA GLU A 45 1.16 -6.71 1.76
C GLU A 45 2.13 -7.80 2.20
N ILE A 46 2.02 -8.95 1.56
CA ILE A 46 3.04 -9.99 1.56
C ILE A 46 3.63 -10.04 0.16
N GLY A 47 4.94 -10.18 0.08
CA GLY A 47 5.63 -10.27 -1.20
C GLY A 47 6.88 -11.10 -1.14
N ARG A 48 7.45 -11.33 -2.32
CA ARG A 48 8.68 -12.07 -2.49
C ARG A 48 9.54 -11.44 -3.57
N VAL A 49 10.81 -11.28 -3.27
CA VAL A 49 11.87 -11.04 -4.25
C VAL A 49 12.36 -12.40 -4.76
N PHE A 50 12.40 -12.57 -6.07
CA PHE A 50 12.82 -13.81 -6.73
C PHE A 50 13.57 -13.50 -8.01
N GLU A 51 14.25 -14.49 -8.56
CA GLU A 51 15.01 -14.37 -9.80
C GLU A 51 14.49 -15.38 -10.83
N ILE A 52 14.36 -14.94 -12.09
CA ILE A 52 14.02 -15.79 -13.23
C ILE A 52 15.08 -15.55 -14.32
N ASN A 53 15.85 -16.58 -14.69
CA ASN A 53 16.89 -16.49 -15.72
C ASN A 53 17.89 -15.33 -15.51
N GLY A 54 18.35 -15.08 -14.28
CA GLY A 54 19.25 -13.96 -13.98
C GLY A 54 18.57 -12.60 -13.80
N GLN A 55 17.26 -12.50 -14.06
CA GLN A 55 16.50 -11.26 -13.89
C GLN A 55 15.84 -11.24 -12.49
N ALA A 56 16.32 -10.35 -11.63
CA ALA A 56 15.71 -10.11 -10.32
C ALA A 56 14.35 -9.39 -10.48
N MET A 57 13.36 -9.87 -9.73
CA MET A 57 11.97 -9.41 -9.74
C MET A 57 11.42 -9.37 -8.31
N SER A 58 10.39 -8.56 -8.08
CA SER A 58 9.62 -8.56 -6.84
C SER A 58 8.13 -8.60 -7.15
N ALA A 59 7.37 -9.44 -6.47
CA ALA A 59 5.92 -9.45 -6.54
C ALA A 59 5.32 -9.35 -5.14
N SER A 60 4.24 -8.58 -4.98
CA SER A 60 3.48 -8.53 -3.74
C SER A 60 1.97 -8.48 -3.99
N ALA A 61 1.22 -8.95 -3.00
CA ALA A 61 -0.21 -8.80 -2.94
C ALA A 61 -0.59 -8.32 -1.53
N GLY A 62 -1.60 -7.47 -1.43
CA GLY A 62 -2.08 -7.00 -0.15
C GLY A 62 -3.48 -6.45 -0.16
N LEU A 63 -3.98 -6.22 1.04
CA LEU A 63 -5.32 -5.74 1.33
C LEU A 63 -5.26 -4.63 2.36
N TYR A 64 -6.03 -3.59 2.13
CA TYR A 64 -6.18 -2.43 3.00
C TYR A 64 -7.66 -2.17 3.24
N TYR A 65 -8.07 -2.11 4.50
CA TYR A 65 -9.41 -1.71 4.92
C TYR A 65 -9.40 -0.24 5.36
N ASN A 66 -10.30 0.57 4.80
CA ASN A 66 -10.44 1.99 5.15
C ASN A 66 -11.27 2.12 6.44
N ALA A 67 -10.60 2.14 7.58
CA ALA A 67 -11.22 2.22 8.91
C ALA A 67 -11.98 3.53 9.12
N VAL A 68 -11.43 4.64 8.60
CA VAL A 68 -12.14 5.91 8.45
C VAL A 68 -12.23 6.21 6.96
N ARG A 69 -13.41 6.58 6.48
CA ARG A 69 -13.68 6.78 5.07
C ARG A 69 -14.93 7.64 4.86
N PRO A 70 -15.04 8.38 3.74
CA PRO A 70 -16.30 9.03 3.34
C PRO A 70 -17.43 8.02 3.11
N ASP A 71 -18.68 8.42 3.29
CA ASP A 71 -19.84 7.51 3.28
C ASP A 71 -19.99 6.70 1.98
N ASN A 72 -19.64 7.30 0.83
CA ASN A 72 -19.76 6.68 -0.50
C ASN A 72 -18.41 6.19 -1.07
N SER A 73 -17.47 5.82 -0.21
CA SER A 73 -16.15 5.35 -0.61
C SER A 73 -15.96 3.84 -0.41
N ALA A 74 -15.00 3.26 -1.12
CA ALA A 74 -14.68 1.84 -0.99
C ALA A 74 -14.26 1.48 0.44
N GLU A 75 -14.77 0.38 0.97
CA GLU A 75 -14.41 -0.08 2.32
C GLU A 75 -13.04 -0.73 2.37
N TRP A 76 -12.64 -1.40 1.28
CA TRP A 76 -11.36 -2.07 1.17
C TRP A 76 -10.73 -1.83 -0.20
N LYS A 77 -9.41 -2.06 -0.28
CA LYS A 77 -8.61 -1.97 -1.48
C LYS A 77 -7.65 -3.15 -1.53
N ALA A 78 -7.60 -3.85 -2.66
CA ALA A 78 -6.53 -4.79 -2.95
C ALA A 78 -5.41 -4.07 -3.70
N ARG A 79 -4.17 -4.48 -3.46
CA ARG A 79 -2.99 -4.03 -4.20
C ARG A 79 -2.24 -5.24 -4.71
N LEU A 80 -1.88 -5.21 -5.99
CA LEU A 80 -0.93 -6.13 -6.60
C LEU A 80 0.24 -5.30 -7.13
N ASN A 81 1.46 -5.72 -6.84
CA ASN A 81 2.65 -5.09 -7.38
C ASN A 81 3.52 -6.14 -8.06
N LEU A 82 4.09 -5.77 -9.20
CA LEU A 82 5.14 -6.50 -9.88
C LEU A 82 6.22 -5.50 -10.28
N THR A 83 7.46 -5.77 -9.87
CA THR A 83 8.61 -4.90 -10.10
C THR A 83 9.71 -5.69 -10.79
N PHE A 84 10.25 -5.11 -11.87
CA PHE A 84 11.42 -5.60 -12.57
C PHE A 84 12.65 -4.80 -12.13
N ILE A 85 13.72 -5.50 -11.71
CA ILE A 85 14.94 -4.86 -11.17
C ILE A 85 16.05 -5.00 -12.20
N PHE A 86 16.31 -3.94 -12.97
CA PHE A 86 17.37 -3.95 -13.99
C PHE A 86 18.70 -3.53 -13.38
N LEU A 87 19.72 -4.38 -13.53
CA LEU A 87 21.11 -4.03 -13.23
C LEU A 87 21.65 -3.20 -14.42
N HIS A 88 22.43 -2.15 -14.13
CA HIS A 88 23.01 -1.26 -15.14
C HIS A 88 24.22 -1.88 -15.84
#